data_AF-A0A9P7KHT2-F1
#
_entry.id   AF-A0A9P7KHT2-F1
#
_cell.length_a   1.000
_cell.length_b   1.000
_cell.length_c   1.000
_cell.angle_alpha   90.00
_cell.angle_beta   90.00
_cell.angle_gamma   90.00
#
_symmetry.space_group_name_H-M   'P 1'
#
loop_
_entity.id
_entity.type
_entity.pdbx_description
1 polymer ?
#
loop_
_entity_poly.entity_id
_entity_poly.type
_entity_poly.pdbx_seq_one_letter_code
_entity_poly.pdbx_strand_id
1 'polypeptide(L)' 'MKHGVAFRKFSRTSSHRMLMLRNLVTSLFEHEQISTTLPKARDTARLAEKVGPLILGLHAV' A
#
# COMPACT_ATOMS: atom_id res chain seq x y z
N MET A 1 -11.73 -11.87 -15.62
CA MET A 1 -11.02 -11.15 -14.53
C MET A 1 -10.74 -12.16 -13.41
N LYS A 2 -9.67 -12.02 -12.61
CA LYS A 2 -9.54 -12.88 -11.41
C LYS A 2 -10.49 -12.37 -10.33
N HIS A 3 -11.53 -13.15 -10.03
CA HIS A 3 -12.49 -12.84 -8.98
C HIS A 3 -11.84 -13.04 -7.59
N GLY A 4 -12.17 -12.17 -6.62
CA GLY A 4 -11.75 -12.33 -5.22
C GLY A 4 -10.31 -11.96 -4.88
N VAL A 5 -9.57 -11.26 -5.75
CA VAL A 5 -8.17 -10.92 -5.47
C VAL A 5 -8.07 -9.65 -4.62
N ALA A 6 -7.54 -9.77 -3.41
CA ALA A 6 -7.41 -8.66 -2.47
C ALA A 6 -6.23 -7.70 -2.76
N PHE A 7 -5.17 -8.16 -3.45
CA PHE A 7 -3.98 -7.35 -3.73
C PHE A 7 -3.50 -7.53 -5.16
N ARG A 8 -3.10 -6.44 -5.81
CA ARG A 8 -2.59 -6.45 -7.18
C ARG A 8 -1.19 -7.08 -7.24
N LYS A 9 -0.84 -7.73 -8.35
CA LYS A 9 0.45 -8.44 -8.48
C LYS A 9 1.67 -7.52 -8.63
N PHE A 10 1.50 -6.31 -9.19
CA PHE A 10 2.59 -5.35 -9.48
C PHE A 10 3.80 -5.95 -10.22
N SER A 11 3.58 -7.01 -11.01
CA SER A 11 4.63 -7.79 -11.68
C SER A 11 5.76 -8.24 -10.73
N ARG A 12 5.43 -8.52 -9.46
CA ARG A 12 6.37 -8.92 -8.40
C ARG A 12 5.94 -10.24 -7.76
N THR A 13 6.92 -10.98 -7.23
CA THR A 13 6.69 -12.16 -6.39
C THR A 13 5.89 -11.77 -5.13
N SER A 14 5.30 -12.75 -4.45
CA SER A 14 4.56 -12.52 -3.20
C SER A 14 5.44 -11.87 -2.12
N SER A 15 6.67 -12.34 -1.95
CA SER A 15 7.64 -11.80 -0.98
C SER A 15 7.97 -10.34 -1.25
N HIS A 16 8.37 -10.02 -2.48
CA HIS A 16 8.72 -8.65 -2.85
C HIS A 16 7.50 -7.72 -2.73
N ARG A 17 6.30 -8.17 -3.13
CA ARG A 17 5.09 -7.36 -2.95
C ARG A 17 4.79 -7.05 -1.49
N MET A 18 4.94 -8.03 -0.60
CA MET A 18 4.72 -7.82 0.84
C MET A 18 5.74 -6.83 1.42
N LEU A 19 7.02 -6.95 1.05
CA LEU A 19 8.05 -6.01 1.48
C LEU A 19 7.78 -4.59 0.95
N MET A 20 7.43 -4.46 -0.33
CA MET A 20 7.08 -3.17 -0.93
C MET A 20 5.93 -2.48 -0.20
N LEU A 21 4.82 -3.20 0.05
CA LEU A 21 3.67 -2.62 0.74
C LEU A 21 4.00 -2.27 2.20
N ARG A 22 4.77 -3.11 2.90
CA ARG A 22 5.24 -2.80 4.27
C ARG A 22 6.09 -1.54 4.30
N ASN A 23 7.04 -1.41 3.39
CA ASN A 23 7.89 -0.23 3.31
C ASN A 23 7.07 1.04 3.04
N LEU A 24 6.06 0.97 2.15
CA LEU A 24 5.15 2.10 1.92
C LEU A 24 4.34 2.48 3.16
N VAL A 25 3.87 1.49 3.94
CA VAL A 25 3.19 1.75 5.21
C VAL A 25 4.16 2.38 6.22
N THR A 26 5.37 1.87 6.36
CA THR A 26 6.40 2.44 7.24
C THR A 26 6.72 3.88 6.85
N SER A 27 6.99 4.16 5.57
CA SER A 27 7.24 5.52 5.09
C SER A 27 6.04 6.45 5.28
N LEU A 28 4.81 5.93 5.18
CA LEU A 28 3.61 6.72 5.49
C LEU A 28 3.59 7.14 6.96
N PHE A 29 3.94 6.24 7.89
CA PHE A 29 4.02 6.56 9.32
C PHE A 29 5.20 7.47 9.67
N GLU A 30 6.33 7.34 8.97
CA GLU A 30 7.53 8.16 9.22
C GLU A 30 7.40 9.59 8.70
N HIS A 31 6.77 9.77 7.54
CA HIS A 31 6.72 11.07 6.86
C HIS A 31 5.34 11.73 6.91
N GLU A 32 4.35 11.08 7.50
CA GLU A 32 2.93 11.48 7.58
C GLU A 32 2.22 11.69 6.23
N GLN A 33 2.97 11.73 5.14
CA GLN A 33 2.49 11.88 3.78
C GLN A 33 3.43 11.18 2.80
N ILE A 34 2.88 10.41 1.85
CA ILE A 34 3.66 9.85 0.74
C ILE A 34 2.91 9.99 -0.58
N SER A 35 3.69 10.04 -1.65
CA SER A 35 3.21 10.10 -3.03
C SER A 35 3.55 8.78 -3.74
N THR A 36 2.54 8.10 -4.30
CA THR A 36 2.72 6.83 -5.01
C THR A 36 1.70 6.66 -6.12
N THR A 37 1.73 5.56 -6.86
CA THR A 37 0.74 5.33 -7.93
C THR A 37 -0.61 4.93 -7.36
N LEU A 38 -1.71 5.34 -8.01
CA LEU A 38 -3.08 4.99 -7.61
C LEU A 38 -3.28 3.52 -7.18
N PRO A 39 -2.85 2.49 -7.95
CA PRO A 39 -3.05 1.10 -7.54
C PRO A 39 -2.23 0.72 -6.31
N LYS A 40 -1.04 1.29 -6.11
CA LYS A 40 -0.22 1.05 -4.91
C LYS A 40 -0.81 1.75 -3.69
N ALA A 41 -1.32 2.97 -3.87
CA ALA A 41 -1.98 3.72 -2.80
C ALA A 41 -3.16 2.94 -2.23
N ARG A 42 -4.06 2.43 -3.08
CA ARG A 42 -5.24 1.65 -2.64
C ARG A 42 -4.86 0.37 -1.89
N ASP A 43 -3.83 -0.34 -2.34
CA ASP A 43 -3.38 -1.57 -1.70
C ASP A 43 -2.62 -1.27 -0.38
N THR A 44 -1.90 -0.15 -0.31
CA THR A 44 -1.20 0.33 0.89
C THR A 44 -2.18 0.80 1.95
N ALA A 45 -3.20 1.58 1.58
CA ALA A 45 -4.25 2.02 2.50
C ALA A 45 -4.96 0.84 3.17
N ARG A 46 -5.33 -0.19 2.40
CA ARG A 46 -5.91 -1.44 2.93
C ARG A 46 -5.00 -2.17 3.92
N LEU A 47 -3.67 -2.06 3.77
CA LEU A 47 -2.73 -2.64 4.72
C LEU A 47 -2.53 -1.75 5.95
N ALA A 48 -2.45 -0.43 5.75
CA ALA A 48 -2.31 0.56 6.81
C ALA A 48 -3.50 0.53 7.78
N GLU A 49 -4.74 0.43 7.26
CA GLU A 49 -5.97 0.29 8.07
C GLU A 49 -5.94 -0.91 9.02
N LYS A 50 -5.21 -1.98 8.67
CA LYS A 50 -5.06 -3.17 9.54
C LYS A 50 -4.05 -2.95 10.66
N VAL A 51 -3.12 -2.02 10.48
CA VAL A 51 -2.06 -1.71 11.45
C VAL A 51 -2.53 -0.60 12.38
N GLY A 52 -3.26 0.39 11.88
CA GLY A 52 -3.82 1.49 12.68
C GLY A 52 -4.78 2.39 11.88
N PRO A 53 -5.41 3.37 12.54
CA PRO A 53 -6.30 4.32 11.88
C PRO A 53 -5.53 5.19 10.88
N LEU A 54 -6.02 5.27 9.64
CA LEU A 54 -5.41 6.04 8.56
C LEU A 54 -5.79 7.53 8.70
N ILE A 55 -4.95 8.29 9.41
CA ILE A 55 -5.08 9.76 9.56
C ILE A 55 -4.09 10.50 8.63
N LEU A 56 -3.19 9.75 7.98
CA LEU A 56 -2.03 10.24 7.24
C LEU A 56 -2.33 10.42 5.74
N GLY A 57 -1.63 11.36 5.10
CA GLY A 57 -1.90 11.81 3.73
C GLY A 57 -1.33 10.86 2.66
N LEU A 58 -2.18 10.07 2.00
CA LEU A 58 -1.75 9.20 0.91
C LEU A 58 -2.13 9.82 -0.45
N HIS A 59 -1.16 10.35 -1.19
CA HIS A 59 -1.40 10.97 -2.48
C HIS A 59 -1.11 9.99 -3.62
N ALA A 60 -2.09 9.84 -4.51
CA ALA A 60 -1.95 9.08 -5.74
C ALA A 60 -1.57 10.02 -6.89
N VAL A 61 -0.46 9.72 -7.56
CA VAL A 61 -0.03 10.34 -8.83
C VAL A 61 -0.34 9.39 -9.99
#